data_AF-A0A3C1WX90-F1
#
_entry.id   AF-A0A3C1WX90-F1
#
_cell.length_a   1.000
_cell.length_b   1.000
_cell.length_c   1.000
_cell.angle_alpha   90.00
_cell.angle_beta   90.00
_cell.angle_gamma   90.00
#
_symmetry.space_group_name_H-M   'P 1'
#
loop_
_entity.id
_entity.type
_entity.pdbx_description
1 polymer ?
#
loop_
_entity_poly.entity_id
_entity_poly.type
_entity_poly.pdbx_seq_one_letter_code
_entity_poly.pdbx_strand_id
1 'polypeptide(L)'
;HDTFGFPLDLTADICREKNISIDQKGFDAAMEAQKSMARSSNKFKMKMNVDYSGEATEFKGYEVTECKAKVLALFKGDESKKELVKDDLGIVILDTTPFYAESGGQVGDRGIIKTSNGLFRVEDTQKIKAKIFAHYGVVETNSIKVSDEVTATVENDLR
;
A
#
# COMPACT_ATOMS: atom_id res chain seq x y z
N HIS A 1 -28.98 3.14 0.34
CA HIS A 1 -29.06 4.38 -0.46
C HIS A 1 -27.61 4.80 -0.65
N ASP A 2 -26.95 4.18 -1.63
CA ASP A 2 -25.53 4.36 -1.95
C ASP A 2 -25.45 5.18 -3.23
N THR A 3 -24.94 6.39 -3.09
CA THR A 3 -24.83 7.37 -4.16
C THR A 3 -23.62 6.99 -5.02
N PHE A 4 -23.87 6.76 -6.32
CA PHE A 4 -22.92 6.39 -7.37
C PHE A 4 -22.56 4.90 -7.51
N GLY A 5 -23.57 4.04 -7.47
CA GLY A 5 -23.54 2.79 -8.24
C GLY A 5 -23.72 3.12 -9.73
N PHE A 6 -22.63 3.11 -10.51
CA PHE A 6 -22.73 3.12 -11.96
C PHE A 6 -23.46 1.83 -12.35
N PRO A 7 -24.64 1.89 -12.99
CA PRO A 7 -25.39 0.69 -13.31
C PRO A 7 -24.59 -0.15 -14.32
N LEU A 8 -24.29 -1.39 -13.93
CA LEU A 8 -23.73 -2.47 -14.76
C LEU A 8 -24.53 -2.75 -16.05
N ASP A 9 -25.68 -2.10 -16.22
CA ASP A 9 -26.62 -2.32 -17.31
C ASP A 9 -26.29 -1.54 -18.60
N LEU A 10 -25.48 -0.47 -18.57
CA LEU A 10 -25.27 0.34 -19.79
C LEU A 10 -24.04 -0.06 -20.63
N THR A 11 -23.06 -0.74 -20.04
CA THR A 11 -21.82 -1.13 -20.75
C THR A 11 -21.97 -2.43 -21.54
N ALA A 12 -22.99 -3.25 -21.22
CA ALA A 12 -23.21 -4.55 -21.85
C ALA A 12 -23.79 -4.45 -23.27
N ASP A 13 -24.53 -3.38 -23.58
CA ASP A 13 -25.18 -3.23 -24.89
C ASP A 13 -24.21 -2.74 -25.99
N ILE A 14 -23.22 -1.91 -25.65
CA ILE A 14 -22.26 -1.36 -26.63
C ILE A 14 -21.26 -2.43 -27.12
N CYS A 15 -20.96 -3.44 -26.30
CA CYS A 15 -19.96 -4.47 -26.64
C CYS A 15 -20.49 -5.57 -27.57
N ARG A 16 -21.81 -5.70 -27.73
CA ARG A 16 -22.41 -6.76 -28.57
C ARG A 16 -22.30 -6.46 -30.08
N GLU A 17 -22.05 -5.20 -30.47
CA GLU A 17 -22.00 -4.78 -31.87
C GLU A 17 -20.61 -4.89 -32.55
N LYS A 18 -19.53 -5.16 -31.79
CA LYS A 18 -18.16 -5.04 -32.34
C LYS A 18 -17.31 -6.30 -32.41
N ASN A 19 -17.85 -7.49 -32.10
CA ASN A 19 -17.14 -8.76 -32.31
C ASN A 19 -15.74 -8.80 -31.64
N ILE A 20 -15.60 -8.16 -30.46
CA ILE A 20 -14.35 -8.13 -29.70
C ILE A 20 -14.42 -9.25 -28.67
N SER A 21 -13.53 -10.23 -28.79
CA SER A 21 -13.37 -11.28 -27.78
C SER A 21 -12.75 -10.65 -26.53
N ILE A 22 -13.58 -10.32 -25.54
CA ILE A 22 -13.10 -9.82 -24.25
C ILE A 22 -12.40 -10.99 -23.55
N ASP A 23 -11.11 -10.82 -23.23
CA ASP A 23 -10.35 -11.77 -22.43
C ASP A 23 -10.86 -11.73 -20.98
N GLN A 24 -11.95 -12.47 -20.76
CA GLN A 24 -12.69 -12.53 -19.52
C GLN A 24 -11.79 -12.89 -18.32
N LYS A 25 -10.74 -13.69 -18.56
CA LYS A 25 -9.79 -14.12 -17.52
C LYS A 25 -8.88 -12.98 -17.06
N GLY A 26 -8.40 -12.15 -17.98
CA GLY A 26 -7.60 -10.97 -17.65
C GLY A 26 -8.42 -9.93 -16.89
N PHE A 27 -9.70 -9.76 -17.27
CA PHE A 27 -10.61 -8.85 -16.59
C PHE A 27 -10.98 -9.33 -15.19
N ASP A 28 -11.31 -10.62 -15.00
CA ASP A 28 -11.64 -11.16 -13.68
C ASP A 28 -10.45 -11.09 -12.71
N ALA A 29 -9.23 -11.36 -13.18
CA ALA A 29 -8.02 -11.23 -12.36
C ALA A 29 -7.76 -9.78 -11.92
N ALA A 30 -7.94 -8.82 -12.83
CA ALA A 30 -7.82 -7.39 -12.52
C ALA A 30 -8.95 -6.91 -11.59
N MET A 31 -10.18 -7.41 -11.78
CA MET A 31 -11.34 -7.05 -10.97
C MET A 31 -11.25 -7.63 -9.56
N GLU A 32 -10.70 -8.84 -9.40
CA GLU A 32 -10.46 -9.48 -8.12
C GLU A 32 -9.34 -8.78 -7.35
N ALA A 33 -8.25 -8.38 -8.04
CA ALA A 33 -7.21 -7.52 -7.47
C ALA A 33 -7.79 -6.17 -7.03
N GLN A 34 -8.65 -5.55 -7.84
CA GLN A 34 -9.30 -4.28 -7.49
C GLN A 34 -10.29 -4.43 -6.31
N LYS A 35 -10.99 -5.56 -6.21
CA LYS A 35 -11.89 -5.88 -5.09
C LYS A 35 -11.14 -6.20 -3.80
N SER A 36 -10.00 -6.90 -3.87
CA SER A 36 -9.16 -7.15 -2.71
C SER A 36 -8.56 -5.84 -2.20
N MET A 37 -8.05 -4.98 -3.09
CA MET A 37 -7.58 -3.63 -2.78
C MET A 37 -8.68 -2.74 -2.17
N ALA A 38 -9.92 -2.79 -2.68
CA ALA A 38 -11.05 -2.04 -2.13
C ALA A 38 -11.47 -2.51 -0.73
N ARG A 39 -11.30 -3.80 -0.41
CA ARG A 39 -11.58 -4.37 0.92
C ARG A 39 -10.45 -4.07 1.91
N SER A 40 -9.20 -4.15 1.45
CA SER A 40 -8.02 -3.82 2.25
C SER A 40 -8.01 -2.33 2.61
N SER A 41 -8.24 -1.43 1.64
CA SER A 41 -8.31 0.01 1.89
C SER A 41 -9.39 0.40 2.91
N ASN A 42 -10.51 -0.32 2.97
CA ASN A 42 -11.54 -0.06 3.98
C ASN A 42 -11.16 -0.57 5.39
N LYS A 43 -10.25 -1.54 5.49
CA LYS A 43 -9.68 -2.05 6.75
C LYS A 43 -8.55 -1.15 7.27
N PHE A 44 -7.75 -0.58 6.37
CA PHE A 44 -6.70 0.40 6.68
C PHE A 44 -7.24 1.82 6.99
N LYS A 45 -8.49 2.14 6.59
CA LYS A 45 -9.16 3.40 6.94
C LYS A 45 -9.40 3.60 8.44
N MET A 46 -9.26 2.57 9.27
CA MET A 46 -9.01 2.78 10.69
C MET A 46 -7.59 3.31 10.81
N LYS A 47 -7.43 4.64 10.75
CA LYS A 47 -6.19 5.34 11.06
C LYS A 47 -5.68 4.83 12.41
N MET A 48 -4.74 3.90 12.38
CA MET A 48 -4.15 3.39 13.62
C MET A 48 -3.28 4.52 14.14
N ASN A 49 -3.63 5.03 15.31
CA ASN A 49 -2.87 6.08 15.99
C ASN A 49 -1.57 5.45 16.50
N VAL A 50 -0.57 5.40 15.63
CA VAL A 50 0.77 4.95 15.99
C VAL A 50 1.48 6.12 16.67
N ASP A 51 1.75 5.99 17.97
CA ASP A 51 2.62 6.94 18.66
C ASP A 51 4.09 6.52 18.49
N TYR A 52 4.65 6.87 17.33
CA TYR A 52 6.08 6.74 17.09
C TYR A 52 6.79 8.05 17.48
N SER A 53 7.82 7.95 18.31
CA SER A 53 8.65 9.06 18.80
C SER A 53 10.13 8.93 18.42
N GLY A 54 10.46 8.01 17.50
CA GLY A 54 11.83 7.79 17.05
C GLY A 54 12.29 8.77 15.96
N GLU A 55 13.24 8.32 15.14
CA GLU A 55 13.93 9.16 14.16
C GLU A 55 13.00 9.63 13.02
N ALA A 56 13.36 10.75 12.42
CA ALA A 56 12.68 11.27 11.26
C ALA A 56 12.99 10.42 10.01
N THR A 57 11.99 10.21 9.16
CA THR A 57 12.17 9.60 7.84
C THR A 57 12.63 10.65 6.83
N GLU A 58 13.70 10.33 6.09
CA GLU A 58 14.18 11.09 4.94
C GLU A 58 13.33 10.78 3.70
N PHE A 59 12.69 11.79 3.13
CA PHE A 59 11.85 11.61 1.93
C PHE A 59 12.67 11.83 0.65
N LYS A 60 12.74 10.82 -0.23
CA LYS A 60 13.48 10.86 -1.52
C LYS A 60 12.59 10.67 -2.76
N GLY A 61 11.27 10.66 -2.60
CA GLY A 61 10.31 10.36 -3.68
C GLY A 61 10.25 11.39 -4.82
N TYR A 62 10.86 12.58 -4.65
CA TYR A 62 10.99 13.55 -5.75
C TYR A 62 12.07 13.15 -6.77
N GLU A 63 13.07 12.37 -6.35
CA GLU A 63 14.24 12.04 -7.17
C GLU A 63 14.21 10.59 -7.67
N VAL A 64 13.72 9.67 -6.83
CA VAL A 64 13.76 8.24 -7.07
C VAL A 64 12.43 7.57 -6.75
N THR A 65 12.07 6.56 -7.53
CA THR A 65 10.92 5.67 -7.26
C THR A 65 11.34 4.39 -6.52
N GLU A 66 12.64 4.14 -6.41
CA GLU A 66 13.23 3.03 -5.70
C GLU A 66 14.36 3.54 -4.80
N CYS A 67 14.39 3.13 -3.53
CA CYS A 67 15.54 3.39 -2.67
C CYS A 67 15.79 2.26 -1.68
N LYS A 68 17.05 2.12 -1.25
CA LYS A 68 17.40 1.31 -0.09
C LYS A 68 17.06 2.08 1.18
N ALA A 69 16.51 1.37 2.15
CA ALA A 69 16.08 1.89 3.43
C ALA A 69 16.28 0.84 4.52
N LYS A 70 16.15 1.27 5.76
CA LYS A 70 16.17 0.42 6.95
C LYS A 70 14.86 0.55 7.70
N VAL A 71 14.34 -0.59 8.18
CA VAL A 71 13.14 -0.62 9.02
C VAL A 71 13.46 -0.06 10.40
N LEU A 72 12.87 1.07 10.75
CA LEU A 72 13.02 1.70 12.07
C LEU A 72 12.05 1.12 13.09
N ALA A 73 10.81 0.88 12.68
CA ALA A 73 9.77 0.34 13.54
C ALA A 73 8.69 -0.39 12.74
N LEU A 74 8.06 -1.37 13.39
CA LEU A 74 6.91 -2.09 12.87
C LEU A 74 5.77 -1.99 13.88
N PHE A 75 4.55 -1.89 13.38
CA PHE A 75 3.34 -1.92 14.20
C PHE A 75 2.34 -2.89 13.61
N LYS A 76 1.68 -3.65 14.48
CA LYS A 76 0.51 -4.46 14.14
C LYS A 76 -0.63 -3.97 15.00
N GLY A 77 -1.57 -3.26 14.39
CA GLY A 77 -2.54 -2.56 15.19
C GLY A 77 -2.00 -1.22 15.72
N ASP A 78 -2.23 -1.02 17.00
CA ASP A 78 -1.66 0.01 17.87
C ASP A 78 -0.39 -0.46 18.61
N GLU A 79 -0.05 -1.75 18.54
CA GLU A 79 1.11 -2.31 19.22
C GLU A 79 2.37 -2.30 18.34
N SER A 80 3.49 -1.84 18.90
CA SER A 80 4.80 -2.00 18.27
C SER A 80 5.24 -3.47 18.32
N LYS A 81 5.67 -4.01 17.18
CA LYS A 81 6.21 -5.37 17.05
C LYS A 81 7.64 -5.31 16.53
N LYS A 82 8.41 -6.35 16.81
CA LYS A 82 9.77 -6.51 16.27
C LYS A 82 9.78 -7.21 14.91
N GLU A 83 8.70 -7.90 14.59
CA GLU A 83 8.53 -8.70 13.37
C GLU A 83 7.05 -8.67 12.96
N LEU A 84 6.80 -8.50 11.66
CA LEU A 84 5.52 -8.79 11.01
C LEU A 84 5.70 -10.05 10.16
N VAL A 85 4.76 -10.99 10.25
CA VAL A 85 4.81 -12.25 9.50
C VAL A 85 3.79 -12.24 8.37
N LYS A 86 3.90 -13.20 7.45
CA LYS A 86 2.98 -13.38 6.33
C LYS A 86 1.51 -13.24 6.76
N ASP A 87 0.73 -12.54 5.93
CA ASP A 87 -0.68 -12.21 6.12
C ASP A 87 -0.97 -11.22 7.26
N ASP A 88 0.06 -10.72 7.96
CA ASP A 88 -0.11 -9.64 8.93
C ASP A 88 -0.32 -8.29 8.25
N LEU A 89 -1.41 -7.65 8.64
CA LEU A 89 -1.69 -6.25 8.37
C LEU A 89 -0.96 -5.39 9.40
N GLY A 90 -0.17 -4.43 8.93
CA GLY A 90 0.65 -3.62 9.80
C GLY A 90 1.12 -2.33 9.17
N ILE A 91 1.99 -1.65 9.90
CA ILE A 91 2.59 -0.38 9.52
C ILE A 91 4.10 -0.52 9.62
N VAL A 92 4.78 -0.10 8.56
CA VAL A 92 6.24 -0.07 8.48
C VAL A 92 6.70 1.38 8.51
N ILE A 93 7.66 1.70 9.38
CA ILE A 93 8.35 2.99 9.39
C ILE A 93 9.78 2.77 8.93
N LEU A 94 10.19 3.56 7.93
CA LEU A 94 11.52 3.51 7.33
C LEU A 94 12.33 4.74 7.72
N ASP A 95 13.65 4.61 7.65
CA ASP A 95 14.60 5.74 7.80
C ASP A 95 14.60 6.65 6.56
N THR A 96 14.40 6.08 5.38
CA THR A 96 14.32 6.75 4.09
C THR A 96 13.17 6.17 3.30
N THR A 97 12.39 7.00 2.60
CA THR A 97 11.28 6.51 1.79
C THR A 97 11.12 7.26 0.46
N PRO A 98 10.87 6.56 -0.65
CA PRO A 98 10.43 7.16 -1.90
C PRO A 98 8.91 7.39 -1.92
N PHE A 99 8.15 6.81 -0.97
CA PHE A 99 6.69 6.88 -0.95
C PHE A 99 6.19 8.25 -0.49
N TYR A 100 5.45 8.93 -1.35
CA TYR A 100 4.79 10.19 -1.02
C TYR A 100 3.56 9.93 -0.14
N ALA A 101 3.52 10.60 1.01
CA ALA A 101 2.34 10.62 1.86
C ALA A 101 1.46 11.82 1.51
N GLU A 102 0.27 11.58 0.98
CA GLU A 102 -0.64 12.65 0.62
C GLU A 102 -1.23 13.33 1.87
N SER A 103 -1.24 14.66 1.85
CA SER A 103 -1.79 15.47 2.94
C SER A 103 -3.31 15.62 2.75
N GLY A 104 -4.09 15.51 3.84
CA GLY A 104 -5.52 15.76 3.82
C GLY A 104 -6.43 14.53 3.80
N GLY A 105 -5.90 13.33 4.07
CA GLY A 105 -6.70 12.10 4.20
C GLY A 105 -7.01 11.39 2.88
N GLN A 106 -6.29 11.77 1.82
CA GLN A 106 -6.23 11.02 0.57
C GLN A 106 -5.21 9.87 0.69
N VAL A 107 -5.29 8.93 -0.24
CA VAL A 107 -4.43 7.73 -0.27
C VAL A 107 -3.07 8.11 -0.83
N GLY A 108 -2.01 7.87 -0.09
CA GLY A 108 -0.64 8.12 -0.56
C GLY A 108 -0.14 7.07 -1.55
N ASP A 109 1.15 7.16 -1.85
CA ASP A 109 1.80 6.23 -2.78
C ASP A 109 1.69 4.78 -2.31
N ARG A 110 1.58 3.89 -3.31
CA ARG A 110 1.51 2.43 -3.16
C ARG A 110 2.73 1.76 -3.76
N GLY A 111 2.98 0.52 -3.39
CA GLY A 111 4.09 -0.26 -3.94
C GLY A 111 4.55 -1.36 -3.01
N ILE A 112 5.85 -1.64 -3.01
CA ILE A 112 6.44 -2.78 -2.30
C ILE A 112 7.66 -2.37 -1.48
N ILE A 113 7.78 -3.00 -0.31
CA ILE A 113 8.97 -2.98 0.53
C ILE A 113 9.51 -4.41 0.56
N LYS A 114 10.65 -4.63 -0.09
CA LYS A 114 11.25 -5.95 -0.24
C LYS A 114 12.51 -6.08 0.59
N THR A 115 12.63 -7.18 1.33
CA THR A 115 13.85 -7.57 2.03
C THR A 115 14.48 -8.77 1.31
N SER A 116 15.66 -9.22 1.73
CA SER A 116 16.26 -10.45 1.20
C SER A 116 15.36 -11.68 1.34
N ASN A 117 14.50 -11.68 2.36
CA ASN A 117 13.70 -12.84 2.74
C ASN A 117 12.20 -12.57 2.74
N GLY A 118 11.71 -11.34 2.63
CA GLY A 118 10.28 -11.02 2.76
C GLY A 118 9.83 -9.91 1.83
N LEU A 119 8.51 -9.79 1.66
CA LEU A 119 7.87 -8.75 0.85
C LEU A 119 6.65 -8.22 1.59
N PHE A 120 6.60 -6.90 1.70
CA PHE A 120 5.46 -6.16 2.25
C PHE A 120 4.87 -5.27 1.17
N ARG A 121 3.57 -5.44 0.91
CA ARG A 121 2.82 -4.63 -0.05
C ARG A 121 2.26 -3.42 0.67
N VAL A 122 2.69 -2.24 0.24
CA VAL A 122 2.22 -0.93 0.72
C VAL A 122 0.96 -0.55 -0.05
N GLU A 123 -0.15 -0.42 0.67
CA GLU A 123 -1.47 -0.08 0.15
C GLU A 123 -1.81 1.40 0.34
N ASP A 124 -1.18 2.05 1.32
CA ASP A 124 -1.35 3.46 1.62
C ASP A 124 -0.14 3.99 2.39
N THR A 125 0.27 5.22 2.10
CA THR A 125 1.35 5.90 2.82
C THR A 125 0.78 7.18 3.44
N GLN A 126 0.80 7.28 4.77
CA GLN A 126 0.32 8.46 5.49
C GLN A 126 1.39 9.11 6.34
N LYS A 127 1.24 10.41 6.55
CA LYS A 127 2.14 11.20 7.38
C LYS A 127 1.55 11.33 8.79
N ILE A 128 2.17 10.68 9.77
CA ILE A 128 1.69 10.69 11.17
C ILE A 128 2.18 11.93 11.93
N LYS A 129 3.43 12.33 11.69
CA LYS A 129 4.04 13.56 12.24
C LYS A 129 4.80 14.28 11.13
N ALA A 130 5.25 15.51 11.39
CA ALA A 130 5.89 16.38 10.39
C ALA A 130 7.02 15.73 9.56
N LYS A 131 7.70 14.70 10.08
CA LYS A 131 8.76 13.96 9.39
C LYS A 131 8.65 12.44 9.55
N ILE A 132 7.48 11.89 9.87
CA ILE A 132 7.29 10.43 10.04
C ILE A 132 6.26 9.95 9.04
N PHE A 133 6.70 9.03 8.18
CA PHE A 133 5.91 8.41 7.12
C PHE A 133 5.60 6.97 7.52
N ALA A 134 4.32 6.66 7.56
CA ALA A 134 3.80 5.35 7.91
C ALA A 134 3.27 4.66 6.65
N HIS A 135 3.84 3.50 6.37
CA HIS A 135 3.49 2.67 5.21
C HIS A 135 2.54 1.59 5.69
N TYR A 136 1.26 1.72 5.36
CA TYR A 136 0.19 0.80 5.71
C TYR A 136 0.13 -0.30 4.66
N GLY A 137 0.08 -1.55 5.10
CA GLY A 137 0.19 -2.66 4.17
C GLY A 137 0.13 -4.03 4.82
N VAL A 138 0.40 -5.05 4.00
CA VAL A 138 0.35 -6.46 4.38
C VAL A 138 1.66 -7.15 4.02
N VAL A 139 2.12 -8.06 4.88
CA VAL A 139 3.24 -8.94 4.53
C VAL A 139 2.74 -10.02 3.57
N GLU A 140 3.19 -10.00 2.32
CA GLU A 140 2.83 -11.02 1.33
C GLU A 140 3.65 -12.31 1.49
N THR A 141 4.94 -12.18 1.89
CA THR A 141 5.84 -13.32 2.01
C THR A 141 6.75 -13.25 3.23
N ASN A 142 6.93 -14.41 3.87
CA ASN A 142 7.79 -14.65 5.03
C ASN A 142 7.57 -13.65 6.18
N SER A 143 8.53 -12.76 6.43
CA SER A 143 8.45 -11.77 7.49
C SER A 143 9.35 -10.57 7.23
N ILE A 144 9.06 -9.47 7.92
CA ILE A 144 9.89 -8.27 7.99
C ILE A 144 10.21 -7.98 9.44
N LYS A 145 11.47 -7.66 9.75
CA LYS A 145 11.93 -7.33 11.10
C LYS A 145 12.42 -5.91 11.20
N VAL A 146 12.34 -5.37 12.42
CA VAL A 146 12.99 -4.09 12.76
C VAL A 146 14.50 -4.23 12.55
N SER A 147 15.12 -3.20 11.99
CA SER A 147 16.51 -3.14 11.54
C SER A 147 16.87 -3.90 10.26
N ASP A 148 15.92 -4.53 9.57
CA ASP A 148 16.18 -5.11 8.25
C ASP A 148 16.53 -4.02 7.22
N GLU A 149 17.48 -4.34 6.35
CA GLU A 149 17.73 -3.58 5.12
C GLU A 149 16.71 -3.99 4.06
N VAL A 150 16.03 -2.99 3.49
CA VAL A 150 14.92 -3.17 2.57
C VAL A 150 15.09 -2.29 1.34
N THR A 151 14.49 -2.72 0.24
CA THR A 151 14.35 -1.92 -0.97
C THR A 151 12.88 -1.51 -1.08
N ALA A 152 12.64 -0.21 -0.93
CA ALA A 152 11.34 0.42 -1.06
C ALA A 152 11.14 0.85 -2.52
N THR A 153 10.09 0.37 -3.17
CA THR A 153 9.77 0.66 -4.57
C THR A 153 8.32 1.13 -4.67
N VAL A 154 8.12 2.33 -5.23
CA VAL A 154 6.79 2.88 -5.52
C VAL A 154 6.28 2.27 -6.82
N GLU A 155 5.11 1.61 -6.75
CA GLU A 155 4.36 1.14 -7.92
C GLU A 155 3.27 2.18 -8.20
N ASN A 156 3.61 3.16 -9.04
CA ASN A 156 2.64 4.13 -9.52
C ASN A 156 2.00 3.60 -10.81
N ASP A 157 0.72 3.21 -10.74
CA ASP A 157 -0.06 2.79 -11.91
C ASP A 157 -0.48 3.99 -12.80
N LEU A 158 -0.33 5.22 -12.29
CA LEU A 158 -0.71 6.46 -12.95
C LEU A 158 0.38 7.52 -12.77
N ARG A 159 1.22 7.69 -13.79
CA ARG A 159 1.95 8.95 -14.03
C ARG A 159 1.58 9.48 -15.40
#